data_AF-A0A961CF71-F1
#
_entry.id   AF-A0A961CF71-F1
#
_cell.length_a   1.000
_cell.length_b   1.000
_cell.length_c   1.000
_cell.angle_alpha   90.00
_cell.angle_beta   90.00
_cell.angle_gamma   90.00
#
_symmetry.space_group_name_H-M   'P 1'
#
loop_
_entity.id
_entity.type
_entity.pdbx_description
1 polymer ?
#
loop_
_entity_poly.entity_id
_entity_poly.type
_entity_poly.pdbx_seq_one_letter_code
_entity_poly.pdbx_strand_id
1 'polypeptide(L)'
;MRRWIGAGVLAAVAIGGAACGGGGSDVEATRDGAPATGAALAEAATRTSDAGTGRVEVTMRLTAGLSDVGPGAVELTGSGAFDTQAQRSSMALAMDGVLGMLGNGEGDGEDGGAGVAFETVTDGAVVYVRSPASGVVIDGGDRWVRLDPDELAAEAGARGADPSIVEDLDQLAAPMPVLDPAALLDWLTAAGAEVTVVGAER
;
A
#
# COMPACT_ATOMS: atom_id res chain seq x y z
N MET A 1 -8.26 52.92 -39.22
CA MET A 1 -8.13 52.84 -37.75
C MET A 1 -8.45 51.39 -37.38
N ARG A 2 -7.65 50.55 -36.72
CA ARG A 2 -6.42 50.65 -35.93
C ARG A 2 -5.81 49.23 -36.02
N ARG A 3 -4.56 49.10 -36.47
CA ARG A 3 -3.80 47.83 -36.45
C ARG A 3 -3.16 47.68 -35.07
N TRP A 4 -3.30 46.51 -34.43
CA TRP A 4 -2.49 46.12 -33.28
C TRP A 4 -1.78 44.80 -33.62
N ILE A 5 -0.48 44.94 -33.89
CA ILE A 5 0.51 43.89 -34.00
C ILE A 5 1.33 44.00 -32.71
N GLY A 6 1.34 42.97 -31.87
CA GLY A 6 2.34 42.75 -30.83
C GLY A 6 2.69 41.26 -30.89
N ALA A 7 3.87 40.87 -31.37
CA ALA A 7 5.14 40.86 -30.62
C ALA A 7 4.90 40.22 -29.23
N GLY A 8 5.21 38.96 -28.95
CA GLY A 8 6.31 38.14 -29.43
C GLY A 8 7.09 37.71 -28.18
N VAL A 9 6.90 36.47 -27.72
CA VAL A 9 7.83 35.78 -26.81
C VAL A 9 7.86 34.32 -27.25
N LEU A 10 8.90 34.00 -28.01
CA LEU A 10 9.27 32.64 -28.38
C LEU A 10 9.96 32.04 -27.16
N ALA A 11 9.20 31.42 -26.26
CA ALA A 11 9.76 30.66 -25.15
C ALA A 11 10.29 29.33 -25.69
N ALA A 12 11.61 29.22 -25.81
CA ALA A 12 12.31 27.98 -26.09
C ALA A 12 12.07 27.00 -24.93
N VAL A 13 11.07 26.14 -25.07
CA VAL A 13 10.89 24.98 -24.19
C VAL A 13 12.00 24.00 -24.57
N ALA A 14 13.05 23.97 -23.74
CA ALA A 14 14.01 22.89 -23.75
C ALA A 14 13.27 21.61 -23.37
N ILE A 15 12.90 20.82 -24.38
CA ILE A 15 12.46 19.44 -24.21
C ILE A 15 13.70 18.65 -23.80
N GLY A 16 14.07 18.76 -22.52
CA GLY A 16 14.93 17.81 -21.86
C GLY A 16 14.16 16.51 -21.79
N GLY A 17 14.34 15.67 -22.80
CA GLY A 17 13.79 14.32 -22.83
C GLY A 17 14.27 13.58 -21.60
N ALA A 18 13.43 13.51 -20.58
CA ALA A 18 13.50 12.45 -19.60
C ALA A 18 13.28 11.16 -20.39
N ALA A 19 14.40 10.55 -20.79
CA ALA A 19 14.45 9.18 -21.25
C ALA A 19 14.07 8.29 -20.07
N CYS A 20 12.78 8.24 -19.74
CA CYS A 20 12.16 7.15 -19.00
C CYS A 20 12.01 5.99 -19.99
N GLY A 21 13.15 5.49 -20.47
CA GLY A 21 13.27 4.35 -21.35
C GLY A 21 13.54 3.13 -20.50
N GLY A 22 12.50 2.32 -20.29
CA GLY A 22 12.59 1.03 -19.64
C GLY A 22 13.60 0.12 -20.34
N GLY A 23 14.70 -0.15 -19.64
CA GLY A 23 15.67 -1.17 -19.99
C GLY A 23 16.07 -1.85 -18.69
N GLY A 24 15.38 -2.93 -18.33
CA GLY A 24 15.70 -3.79 -17.21
C GLY A 24 16.97 -4.57 -17.52
N SER A 25 18.11 -3.91 -17.37
CA SER A 25 19.38 -4.58 -17.10
C SER A 25 19.49 -4.66 -15.60
N ASP A 26 19.82 -5.84 -15.06
CA ASP A 26 20.18 -6.04 -13.66
C ASP A 26 21.38 -5.15 -13.32
N VAL A 27 21.11 -3.89 -12.96
CA VAL A 27 22.09 -3.01 -12.36
C VAL A 27 22.25 -3.54 -10.95
N GLU A 28 23.31 -4.34 -10.74
CA GLU A 28 23.92 -4.45 -9.42
C GLU A 28 24.11 -3.03 -8.91
N ALA A 29 23.21 -2.61 -8.01
CA ALA A 29 23.29 -1.31 -7.38
C ALA A 29 24.54 -1.33 -6.49
N THR A 30 25.69 -1.00 -7.08
CA THR A 30 26.88 -0.72 -6.30
C THR A 30 26.51 0.45 -5.39
N ARG A 31 26.50 0.16 -4.10
CA ARG A 31 26.08 1.06 -3.01
C ARG A 31 27.14 2.16 -2.77
N ASP A 32 27.72 2.70 -3.84
CA ASP A 32 28.78 3.71 -3.81
C ASP A 32 28.23 5.15 -3.74
N GLY A 33 26.92 5.30 -3.46
CA GLY A 33 26.29 6.59 -3.25
C GLY A 33 26.59 7.13 -1.85
N ALA A 34 26.90 8.43 -1.77
CA ALA A 34 26.86 9.14 -0.49
C ALA A 34 25.49 8.94 0.18
N PRO A 35 25.41 8.81 1.52
CA PRO A 35 24.16 8.59 2.22
C PRO A 35 23.15 9.69 1.86
N ALA A 36 21.88 9.31 1.71
CA ALA A 36 20.81 10.26 1.45
C ALA A 36 20.79 11.31 2.56
N THR A 37 20.80 12.59 2.17
CA THR A 37 20.70 13.69 3.13
C THR A 37 19.26 13.82 3.60
N GLY A 38 19.04 14.34 4.81
CA GLY A 38 17.69 14.60 5.33
C GLY A 38 16.86 15.51 4.40
N ALA A 39 17.50 16.48 3.74
CA ALA A 39 16.84 17.35 2.76
C ALA A 39 16.36 16.58 1.53
N ALA A 40 17.15 15.62 1.02
CA ALA A 40 16.74 14.80 -0.11
C ALA A 40 15.56 13.89 0.23
N LEU A 41 15.51 13.35 1.45
CA LEU A 41 14.37 12.57 1.95
C LEU A 41 13.10 13.42 2.06
N ALA A 42 13.20 14.62 2.65
CA ALA A 42 12.08 15.54 2.80
C ALA A 42 11.51 16.00 1.43
N GLU A 43 12.39 16.25 0.45
CA GLU A 43 11.97 16.62 -0.90
C GLU A 43 11.28 15.45 -1.61
N ALA A 44 11.84 14.23 -1.52
CA ALA A 44 11.25 13.04 -2.12
C ALA A 44 9.85 12.76 -1.57
N ALA A 45 9.66 12.97 -0.27
CA ALA A 45 8.39 12.75 0.37
C ALA A 45 7.36 13.83 0.02
N THR A 46 7.76 15.11 -0.04
CA THR A 46 6.91 16.20 -0.58
C THR A 46 6.45 15.87 -2.01
N ARG A 47 7.38 15.43 -2.88
CA ARG A 47 7.03 15.02 -4.25
C ARG A 47 6.06 13.83 -4.28
N THR A 48 6.12 12.95 -3.29
CA THR A 48 5.23 11.78 -3.20
C THR A 48 3.84 12.19 -2.72
N SER A 49 3.74 13.08 -1.72
CA SER A 49 2.45 13.62 -1.26
C SER A 49 1.76 14.46 -2.35
N ASP A 50 2.53 15.25 -3.10
CA ASP A 50 1.99 16.14 -4.14
C ASP A 50 1.50 15.39 -5.38
N ALA A 51 1.97 14.17 -5.62
CA ALA A 51 1.56 13.38 -6.79
C ALA A 51 0.07 13.00 -6.74
N GLY A 52 -0.48 12.80 -5.54
CA GLY A 52 -1.89 12.46 -5.28
C GLY A 52 -2.37 11.12 -5.86
N THR A 53 -1.60 10.48 -6.73
CA THR A 53 -1.89 9.19 -7.34
C THR A 53 -0.60 8.39 -7.43
N GLY A 54 -0.71 7.06 -7.45
CA GLY A 54 0.46 6.21 -7.57
C GLY A 54 0.11 4.75 -7.80
N ARG A 55 1.13 3.99 -8.20
CA ARG A 55 1.12 2.53 -8.19
C ARG A 55 2.04 2.05 -7.08
N VAL A 56 1.66 0.97 -6.43
CA VAL A 56 2.41 0.38 -5.34
C VAL A 56 2.60 -1.11 -5.63
N GLU A 57 3.81 -1.57 -5.45
CA GLU A 57 4.16 -2.98 -5.44
C GLU A 57 4.72 -3.29 -4.05
N VAL A 58 4.25 -4.35 -3.42
CA VAL A 58 4.61 -4.75 -2.06
C VAL A 58 5.10 -6.18 -2.08
N THR A 59 6.22 -6.43 -1.44
CA THR A 59 6.69 -7.78 -1.11
C THR A 59 7.06 -7.79 0.36
N MET A 60 6.34 -8.59 1.15
CA MET A 60 6.57 -8.77 2.58
C MET A 60 6.96 -10.23 2.82
N ARG A 61 8.10 -10.44 3.48
CA ARG A 61 8.51 -11.76 3.95
C ARG A 61 8.36 -11.80 5.46
N LEU A 62 7.37 -12.54 5.94
CA LEU A 62 7.15 -12.75 7.35
C LEU A 62 7.92 -14.01 7.76
N THR A 63 9.08 -13.81 8.37
CA THR A 63 9.77 -14.86 9.12
C THR A 63 9.15 -14.93 10.51
N ALA A 64 7.97 -15.52 10.61
CA ALA A 64 7.33 -15.69 11.89
C ALA A 64 7.89 -16.96 12.54
N GLY A 65 8.60 -16.80 13.67
CA GLY A 65 8.95 -17.92 14.56
C GLY A 65 7.71 -18.43 15.29
N LEU A 66 6.62 -18.69 14.56
CA LEU A 66 5.41 -19.29 15.10
C LEU A 66 5.78 -20.73 15.40
N SER A 67 6.06 -20.99 16.68
CA SER A 67 6.54 -22.27 17.21
C SER A 67 5.68 -23.47 16.81
N ASP A 68 4.42 -23.24 16.43
CA ASP A 68 3.45 -24.27 16.07
C ASP A 68 3.32 -24.51 14.56
N VAL A 69 3.97 -23.70 13.72
CA VAL A 69 3.78 -23.68 12.25
C VAL A 69 5.03 -24.15 11.50
N GLY A 70 6.12 -24.39 12.22
CA GLY A 70 7.42 -24.75 11.65
C GLY A 70 8.17 -23.53 11.07
N PRO A 71 9.41 -23.73 10.58
CA PRO A 71 10.29 -22.64 10.14
C PRO A 71 9.93 -22.05 8.76
N GLY A 72 8.64 -21.97 8.41
CA GLY A 72 8.19 -21.43 7.13
C GLY A 72 8.19 -19.90 7.11
N ALA A 73 8.87 -19.30 6.13
CA ALA A 73 8.65 -17.90 5.80
C ALA A 73 7.36 -17.79 4.97
N VAL A 74 6.44 -16.90 5.36
CA VAL A 74 5.28 -16.56 4.53
C VAL A 74 5.67 -15.36 3.67
N GLU A 75 5.58 -15.50 2.35
CA GLU A 75 5.74 -14.38 1.43
C GLU A 75 4.36 -13.86 1.03
N LEU A 76 4.16 -12.56 1.24
CA LEU A 76 3.01 -11.83 0.75
C LEU A 76 3.50 -10.90 -0.36
N THR A 77 2.96 -11.05 -1.54
CA THR A 77 3.17 -10.13 -2.65
C THR A 77 1.89 -9.35 -2.90
N GLY A 78 1.99 -8.15 -3.42
CA GLY A 78 0.81 -7.39 -3.78
C GLY A 78 1.10 -6.25 -4.71
N SER A 79 0.09 -5.86 -5.46
CA SER A 79 0.13 -4.74 -6.39
C SER A 79 -1.12 -3.89 -6.19
N GLY A 80 -1.01 -2.58 -6.42
CA GLY A 80 -2.12 -1.69 -6.20
C GLY A 80 -1.94 -0.32 -6.83
N ALA A 81 -2.98 0.49 -6.68
CA ALA A 81 -3.00 1.89 -7.07
C ALA A 81 -3.85 2.70 -6.09
N PHE A 82 -3.56 3.99 -5.99
CA PHE A 82 -4.32 4.92 -5.18
C PHE A 82 -4.54 6.25 -5.89
N ASP A 83 -5.59 6.94 -5.49
CA ASP A 83 -5.97 8.30 -5.85
C ASP A 83 -6.49 9.01 -4.59
N THR A 84 -5.67 9.89 -4.03
CA THR A 84 -5.98 10.60 -2.78
C THR A 84 -7.05 11.66 -2.99
N GLN A 85 -7.15 12.26 -4.18
CA GLN A 85 -8.17 13.27 -4.49
C GLN A 85 -9.55 12.61 -4.59
N ALA A 86 -9.62 11.43 -5.20
CA ALA A 86 -10.85 10.64 -5.28
C ALA A 86 -11.11 9.81 -4.02
N GLN A 87 -10.19 9.78 -3.06
CA GLN A 87 -10.23 8.91 -1.87
C GLN A 87 -10.44 7.44 -2.25
N ARG A 88 -9.75 6.98 -3.29
CA ARG A 88 -9.88 5.64 -3.84
C ARG A 88 -8.57 4.88 -3.82
N SER A 89 -8.64 3.60 -3.54
CA SER A 89 -7.50 2.71 -3.70
C SER A 89 -7.96 1.31 -4.12
N SER A 90 -7.07 0.58 -4.77
CA SER A 90 -7.26 -0.83 -5.09
C SER A 90 -5.95 -1.57 -4.80
N MET A 91 -6.04 -2.71 -4.15
CA MET A 91 -4.88 -3.54 -3.82
C MET A 91 -5.25 -5.01 -4.02
N ALA A 92 -4.37 -5.74 -4.70
CA ALA A 92 -4.40 -7.19 -4.77
C ALA A 92 -3.24 -7.74 -3.96
N LEU A 93 -3.53 -8.64 -3.02
CA LEU A 93 -2.54 -9.29 -2.16
C LEU A 93 -2.57 -10.80 -2.42
N ALA A 94 -1.47 -11.35 -2.90
CA ALA A 94 -1.25 -12.78 -2.99
C ALA A 94 -0.48 -13.26 -1.77
N MET A 95 -1.01 -14.29 -1.11
CA MET A 95 -0.33 -14.96 -0.01
C MET A 95 0.18 -16.32 -0.49
N ASP A 96 1.49 -16.45 -0.62
CA ASP A 96 2.13 -17.70 -0.97
C ASP A 96 2.39 -18.53 0.30
N GLY A 97 2.09 -19.82 0.24
CA GLY A 97 2.31 -20.77 1.34
C GLY A 97 1.21 -20.87 2.39
N VAL A 98 0.24 -19.94 2.43
CA VAL A 98 -0.87 -19.98 3.42
C VAL A 98 -1.81 -21.16 3.21
N LEU A 99 -2.05 -21.58 1.96
CA LEU A 99 -2.91 -22.74 1.66
C LEU A 99 -2.34 -24.05 2.21
N GLY A 100 -1.01 -24.22 2.18
CA GLY A 100 -0.35 -25.38 2.78
C GLY A 100 -0.50 -25.44 4.30
N MET A 101 -0.80 -24.30 4.94
CA MET A 101 -0.98 -24.19 6.38
C MET A 101 -2.44 -24.39 6.82
N LEU A 102 -3.41 -23.95 6.01
CA LEU A 102 -4.85 -24.10 6.29
C LEU A 102 -5.41 -25.47 5.87
N GLY A 103 -4.77 -26.12 4.90
CA GLY A 103 -5.19 -27.42 4.40
C GLY A 103 -4.48 -28.57 5.11
N ASN A 104 -5.16 -29.25 6.05
CA ASN A 104 -4.86 -30.63 6.45
C ASN A 104 -5.13 -31.66 5.33
N GLY A 105 -5.04 -31.25 4.07
CA GLY A 105 -5.26 -32.14 2.93
C GLY A 105 -3.94 -32.77 2.55
N GLU A 106 -3.79 -34.06 2.84
CA GLU A 106 -2.82 -34.98 2.21
C GLU A 106 -3.10 -35.09 0.69
N GLY A 107 -3.00 -33.96 -0.02
CA GLY A 107 -2.98 -33.91 -1.47
C GLY A 107 -1.52 -33.91 -1.89
N ASP A 108 -1.03 -35.07 -2.32
CA ASP A 108 0.29 -35.23 -2.92
C ASP A 108 0.53 -34.13 -3.96
N GLY A 109 1.55 -33.33 -3.67
CA GLY A 109 1.83 -32.09 -4.37
C GLY A 109 2.35 -32.25 -5.80
N GLU A 110 2.38 -31.12 -6.49
CA GLU A 110 3.36 -30.69 -7.50
C GLU A 110 2.81 -29.50 -8.30
N ASP A 111 1.51 -29.23 -8.21
CA ASP A 111 0.94 -27.98 -8.72
C ASP A 111 1.21 -26.88 -7.69
N GLY A 112 2.11 -25.96 -8.03
CA GLY A 112 2.36 -24.73 -7.30
C GLY A 112 1.05 -23.95 -7.17
N GLY A 113 0.31 -24.29 -6.10
CA GLY A 113 -1.06 -23.85 -5.90
C GLY A 113 -1.12 -22.34 -5.99
N ALA A 114 -1.92 -21.84 -6.92
CA ALA A 114 -2.14 -20.42 -7.10
C ALA A 114 -2.43 -19.80 -5.72
N GLY A 115 -1.57 -18.87 -5.29
CA GLY A 115 -1.71 -18.21 -4.00
C GLY A 115 -3.12 -17.64 -3.82
N VAL A 116 -3.57 -17.55 -2.56
CA VAL A 116 -4.86 -16.92 -2.26
C VAL A 116 -4.70 -15.43 -2.54
N ALA A 117 -5.37 -14.95 -3.58
CA ALA A 117 -5.36 -13.55 -3.96
C ALA A 117 -6.57 -12.82 -3.34
N PHE A 118 -6.32 -11.97 -2.35
CA PHE A 118 -7.32 -11.06 -1.81
C PHE A 118 -7.33 -9.79 -2.65
N GLU A 119 -8.51 -9.32 -3.05
CA GLU A 119 -8.67 -8.01 -3.67
C GLU A 119 -9.37 -7.08 -2.69
N THR A 120 -8.81 -5.90 -2.48
CA THR A 120 -9.39 -4.84 -1.66
C THR A 120 -9.58 -3.60 -2.51
N VAL A 121 -10.75 -2.98 -2.43
CA VAL A 121 -11.04 -1.67 -3.04
C VAL A 121 -11.57 -0.75 -1.94
N THR A 122 -11.01 0.43 -1.82
CA THR A 122 -11.53 1.49 -0.93
C THR A 122 -12.14 2.58 -1.80
N ASP A 123 -13.36 3.02 -1.44
CA ASP A 123 -14.03 4.19 -2.04
C ASP A 123 -14.58 5.06 -0.91
N GLY A 124 -13.87 6.14 -0.59
CA GLY A 124 -14.14 6.95 0.60
C GLY A 124 -13.86 6.16 1.88
N ALA A 125 -14.85 6.04 2.75
CA ALA A 125 -14.77 5.27 4.00
C ALA A 125 -15.15 3.79 3.83
N VAL A 126 -15.69 3.40 2.67
CA VAL A 126 -16.20 2.05 2.43
C VAL A 126 -15.08 1.18 1.87
N VAL A 127 -14.90 0.00 2.47
CA VAL A 127 -13.92 -1.00 2.04
C VAL A 127 -14.65 -2.21 1.46
N TYR A 128 -14.27 -2.61 0.26
CA TYR A 128 -14.77 -3.80 -0.42
C TYR A 128 -13.66 -4.83 -0.43
N VAL A 129 -13.92 -6.02 0.13
CA VAL A 129 -12.95 -7.11 0.18
C VAL A 129 -13.49 -8.30 -0.57
N ARG A 130 -12.69 -8.84 -1.49
CA ARG A 130 -12.97 -10.08 -2.20
C ARG A 130 -12.02 -11.16 -1.74
N SER A 131 -12.57 -12.21 -1.14
CA SER A 131 -11.83 -13.42 -0.80
C SER A 131 -12.19 -14.54 -1.77
N PRO A 132 -11.21 -15.19 -2.42
CA PRO A 132 -11.46 -16.36 -3.25
C PRO A 132 -11.62 -17.63 -2.39
N ALA A 133 -11.13 -17.62 -1.14
CA ALA A 133 -11.08 -18.78 -0.25
C ALA A 133 -12.32 -18.91 0.65
N SER A 134 -13.14 -17.87 0.78
CA SER A 134 -14.41 -17.99 1.47
C SER A 134 -15.38 -18.78 0.60
N GLY A 135 -15.34 -20.11 0.69
CA GLY A 135 -16.44 -20.99 0.25
C GLY A 135 -17.77 -20.66 0.95
N VAL A 136 -17.76 -19.70 1.89
CA VAL A 136 -18.92 -18.93 2.32
C VAL A 136 -19.43 -18.13 1.12
N VAL A 137 -20.31 -18.78 0.35
CA VAL A 137 -21.25 -18.07 -0.50
C VAL A 137 -22.06 -17.18 0.43
N ILE A 138 -21.80 -15.88 0.40
CA ILE A 138 -22.70 -14.90 1.02
C ILE A 138 -24.03 -15.06 0.29
N ASP A 139 -25.14 -15.08 1.03
CA ASP A 139 -26.48 -15.25 0.47
C ASP A 139 -26.66 -14.34 -0.76
N GLY A 140 -26.82 -14.94 -1.93
CA GLY A 140 -26.89 -14.23 -3.22
C GLY A 140 -25.76 -14.54 -4.22
N GLY A 141 -24.69 -15.24 -3.82
CA GLY A 141 -23.60 -15.59 -4.75
C GLY A 141 -22.52 -14.51 -4.90
N ASP A 142 -22.63 -13.42 -4.14
CA ASP A 142 -21.69 -12.30 -4.19
C ASP A 142 -20.38 -12.66 -3.51
N ARG A 143 -19.27 -12.26 -4.14
CA ARG A 143 -17.90 -12.55 -3.68
C ARG A 143 -17.23 -11.37 -2.98
N TRP A 144 -17.92 -10.23 -2.93
CA TRP A 144 -17.44 -9.00 -2.30
C TRP A 144 -18.14 -8.80 -0.97
N VAL A 145 -17.35 -8.61 0.06
CA VAL A 145 -17.81 -8.14 1.36
C VAL A 145 -17.69 -6.62 1.34
N ARG A 146 -18.81 -5.92 1.51
CA ARG A 146 -18.81 -4.47 1.77
C ARG A 146 -18.67 -4.26 3.28
N LEU A 147 -17.67 -3.48 3.66
CA LEU A 147 -17.41 -3.05 5.02
C LEU A 147 -17.62 -1.53 5.05
N ASP A 148 -18.71 -1.12 5.67
CA ASP A 148 -19.05 0.27 5.89
C ASP A 148 -19.01 0.54 7.40
N PRO A 149 -18.07 1.37 7.89
CA PRO A 149 -17.89 1.56 9.33
C PRO A 149 -19.12 2.16 10.01
N ASP A 150 -19.87 3.03 9.34
CA ASP A 150 -21.09 3.62 9.89
C ASP A 150 -22.18 2.54 10.06
N GLU A 151 -22.31 1.64 9.08
CA GLU A 151 -23.23 0.50 9.17
C GLU A 151 -22.81 -0.49 10.26
N LEU A 152 -21.51 -0.80 10.34
CA LEU A 152 -20.96 -1.69 11.38
C LEU A 152 -21.16 -1.12 12.78
N ALA A 153 -20.91 0.18 12.99
CA ALA A 153 -21.15 0.88 14.24
C ALA A 153 -22.63 0.86 14.64
N ALA A 154 -23.54 1.13 13.69
CA ALA A 154 -24.97 1.08 13.91
C ALA A 154 -25.46 -0.33 14.29
N GLU A 155 -24.98 -1.37 13.57
CA GLU A 155 -25.29 -2.77 13.89
C GLU A 155 -24.75 -3.19 15.26
N ALA A 156 -23.50 -2.80 15.58
CA ALA A 156 -22.88 -3.08 16.87
C ALA A 156 -23.69 -2.45 18.00
N GLY A 157 -24.07 -1.18 17.87
CA GLY A 157 -24.93 -0.48 18.82
C GLY A 157 -26.31 -1.15 18.99
N ALA A 158 -26.93 -1.57 17.88
CA ALA A 158 -28.21 -2.29 17.92
C ALA A 158 -28.13 -3.65 18.64
N ARG A 159 -26.96 -4.31 18.60
CA ARG A 159 -26.68 -5.56 19.30
C ARG A 159 -26.22 -5.36 20.76
N GLY A 160 -26.14 -4.10 21.23
CA GLY A 160 -25.66 -3.77 22.58
C GLY A 160 -24.17 -4.02 22.76
N ALA A 161 -23.39 -3.92 21.67
CA ALA A 161 -21.94 -3.98 21.74
C ALA A 161 -21.40 -2.84 22.61
N ASP A 162 -20.25 -3.09 23.23
CA ASP A 162 -19.55 -2.09 24.04
C ASP A 162 -19.17 -0.88 23.15
N PRO A 163 -19.38 0.37 23.60
CA PRO A 163 -18.99 1.57 22.85
C PRO A 163 -17.52 1.60 22.42
N SER A 164 -16.62 0.93 23.16
CA SER A 164 -15.20 0.82 22.80
C SER A 164 -14.98 0.08 21.48
N ILE A 165 -15.86 -0.86 21.10
CA ILE A 165 -15.80 -1.54 19.80
C ILE A 165 -16.08 -0.55 18.66
N VAL A 166 -16.94 0.45 18.90
CA VAL A 166 -17.22 1.50 17.91
C VAL A 166 -16.02 2.43 17.77
N GLU A 167 -15.35 2.80 18.87
CA GLU A 167 -14.11 3.59 18.83
C GLU A 167 -12.97 2.85 18.10
N ASP A 168 -12.88 1.53 18.23
CA ASP A 168 -11.91 0.72 17.51
C ASP A 168 -12.26 0.62 16.00
N LEU A 169 -13.54 0.57 15.64
CA LEU A 169 -14.00 0.60 14.26
C LEU A 169 -13.73 1.95 13.59
N ASP A 170 -13.88 3.06 14.31
CA ASP A 170 -13.52 4.38 13.83
C ASP A 170 -12.01 4.50 13.56
N GLN A 171 -11.17 3.83 14.37
CA GLN A 171 -9.73 3.76 14.11
C GLN A 171 -9.38 2.90 12.90
N LEU A 172 -10.17 1.86 12.60
CA LEU A 172 -10.05 1.06 11.37
C LEU A 172 -10.51 1.84 10.13
N ALA A 173 -11.52 2.69 10.28
CA ALA A 173 -12.07 3.57 9.24
C ALA A 173 -11.22 4.81 8.99
N ALA A 174 -10.49 5.26 10.02
CA ALA A 174 -9.52 6.31 9.87
C ALA A 174 -8.54 5.91 8.77
N PRO A 175 -8.21 6.81 7.82
CA PRO A 175 -7.16 6.52 6.85
C PRO A 175 -5.95 6.11 7.66
N MET A 176 -5.50 4.85 7.51
CA MET A 176 -4.43 4.30 8.34
C MET A 176 -3.32 5.36 8.43
N PRO A 177 -2.71 5.65 9.59
CA PRO A 177 -1.69 6.69 9.71
C PRO A 177 -0.48 6.47 8.77
N VAL A 178 -0.33 5.25 8.23
CA VAL A 178 0.63 4.89 7.17
C VAL A 178 0.28 5.51 5.79
N LEU A 179 -1.00 5.86 5.57
CA LEU A 179 -1.54 6.45 4.34
C LEU A 179 -1.65 7.96 4.37
N ASP A 180 -1.39 8.62 5.51
CA ASP A 180 -1.14 10.05 5.55
C ASP A 180 0.37 10.29 5.42
N PRO A 181 0.89 10.52 4.20
CA PRO A 181 2.30 10.78 3.99
C PRO A 181 2.79 12.01 4.78
N ALA A 182 1.93 12.98 5.13
CA ALA A 182 2.32 14.11 5.97
C ALA A 182 2.54 13.67 7.43
N ALA A 183 1.64 12.87 8.00
CA ALA A 183 1.82 12.32 9.34
C ALA A 183 3.03 11.38 9.43
N LEU A 184 3.24 10.54 8.41
CA LEU A 184 4.43 9.71 8.30
C LEU A 184 5.70 10.57 8.18
N LEU A 185 5.64 11.67 7.44
CA LEU A 185 6.75 12.61 7.31
C LEU A 185 7.08 13.33 8.60
N ASP A 186 6.07 13.79 9.33
CA ASP A 186 6.24 14.42 10.64
C ASP A 186 6.87 13.42 11.61
N TRP A 187 6.41 12.16 11.59
CA TRP A 187 7.01 11.08 12.38
C TRP A 187 8.47 10.80 11.96
N LEU A 188 8.75 10.68 10.67
CA LEU A 188 10.10 10.46 10.14
C LEU A 188 11.03 11.66 10.41
N THR A 189 10.52 12.88 10.39
CA THR A 189 11.27 14.10 10.68
C THR A 189 11.59 14.20 12.17
N ALA A 190 10.61 13.91 13.03
CA ALA A 190 10.79 13.82 14.47
C ALA A 190 11.79 12.72 14.85
N ALA A 191 11.67 11.52 14.27
CA ALA A 191 12.62 10.42 14.46
C ALA A 191 14.01 10.75 13.89
N GLY A 192 14.06 11.44 12.74
CA GLY A 192 15.28 11.90 12.07
C GLY A 192 16.13 12.83 12.92
N ALA A 193 15.50 13.65 13.77
CA ALA A 193 16.19 14.53 14.71
C ALA A 193 16.96 13.77 15.82
N GLU A 194 16.64 12.49 16.04
CA GLU A 194 17.32 11.62 17.02
C GLU A 194 18.27 10.60 16.38
N VAL A 195 18.42 10.60 15.04
CA VAL A 195 19.31 9.66 14.34
C VAL A 195 20.77 9.97 14.67
N THR A 196 21.35 9.16 15.55
CA THR A 196 22.78 9.14 15.81
C THR A 196 23.44 8.08 14.95
N VAL A 197 24.51 8.45 14.23
CA VAL A 197 25.32 7.50 13.46
C VAL A 197 26.03 6.56 14.43
N VAL A 198 25.58 5.30 14.51
CA VAL A 198 26.08 4.30 15.47
C VAL A 198 27.34 3.55 15.00
N GLY A 199 27.84 3.82 13.80
CA GLY A 199 29.09 3.24 13.31
C GLY A 199 29.28 3.40 11.81
N ALA A 200 30.52 3.25 11.34
CA ALA A 200 30.86 3.10 9.94
C ALA A 200 31.44 1.69 9.74
N GLU A 201 30.86 0.91 8.82
CA GLU A 201 31.50 -0.33 8.37
C GLU A 201 32.82 -0.01 7.67
N ARG A 202 33.85 -0.81 7.96
CA ARG A 202 35.19 -0.73 7.36
C ARG A 202 35.45 -1.95 6.51
#